data_AF-A0A3D3H925-F1
#
_entry.id   AF-A0A3D3H925-F1
#
_cell.length_a   1.000
_cell.length_b   1.000
_cell.length_c   1.000
_cell.angle_alpha   90.00
_cell.angle_beta   90.00
_cell.angle_gamma   90.00
#
_symmetry.space_group_name_H-M   'P 1'
#
loop_
_entity.id
_entity.type
_entity.pdbx_description
1 polymer ?
#
loop_
_entity_poly.entity_id
_entity_poly.type
_entity_poly.pdbx_seq_one_letter_code
_entity_poly.pdbx_strand_id
1 'polypeptide(L)' 'MELPEAAILSGSEPHYVLELSEGDGVRHQVFGEGTVLDVEGETATIYFKKRGSKRINLAFAPLEKL' A
#
# COMPACT_ATOMS: atom_id res chain seq x y z
N MET A 1 10.19 -29.30 35.79
CA MET A 1 9.42 -28.09 35.45
C MET A 1 10.07 -27.52 34.22
N GLU A 2 9.67 -27.98 33.03
CA GLU A 2 10.17 -27.44 31.76
C GLU A 2 8.99 -27.62 30.79
N LEU A 3 8.21 -26.57 30.58
CA LEU A 3 7.26 -26.52 29.47
C LEU A 3 8.06 -26.10 28.24
N PRO A 4 8.03 -26.82 27.11
CA PRO A 4 8.47 -26.24 25.85
C PRO A 4 7.37 -25.28 25.41
N GLU A 5 7.59 -23.98 25.62
CA GLU A 5 6.71 -22.90 25.14
C GLU A 5 6.94 -22.69 23.64
N ALA A 6 6.65 -23.71 22.85
CA ALA A 6 6.61 -23.65 21.40
C ALA A 6 5.15 -23.89 20.97
N ALA A 7 4.31 -22.88 21.21
CA ALA A 7 2.96 -22.82 20.66
C ALA A 7 2.82 -21.55 19.79
N ILE A 8 3.14 -21.66 18.50
CA ILE A 8 2.20 -21.69 17.36
C ILE A 8 1.60 -20.29 17.03
N LEU A 9 2.09 -19.74 15.90
CA LEU A 9 1.42 -18.90 14.90
C LEU A 9 0.78 -17.57 15.34
N SER A 10 1.37 -16.44 14.91
CA SER A 10 0.61 -15.21 14.67
C SER A 10 0.94 -14.64 13.30
N GLY A 11 0.01 -14.82 12.35
CA GLY A 11 -0.17 -13.89 11.24
C GLY A 11 0.53 -14.19 9.92
N SER A 12 0.53 -15.43 9.43
CA SER A 12 0.69 -15.67 7.99
C SER A 12 -0.62 -15.36 7.25
N GLU A 13 -1.15 -14.15 7.45
CA GLU A 13 -2.09 -13.54 6.51
C GLU A 13 -1.23 -12.84 5.47
N PRO A 14 -1.34 -13.16 4.17
CA PRO A 14 -0.75 -12.32 3.15
C PRO A 14 -1.51 -10.99 3.18
N HIS A 15 -1.11 -10.09 4.08
CA HIS A 15 -1.44 -8.70 3.96
C HIS A 15 -0.81 -8.26 2.65
N TYR A 16 -1.64 -8.06 1.63
CA TYR A 16 -1.20 -7.54 0.35
C TYR A 16 -0.91 -6.06 0.57
N VAL A 17 0.22 -5.78 1.23
CA VAL A 17 0.77 -4.44 1.30
C VAL A 17 1.18 -4.15 -0.13
N LEU A 18 0.44 -3.27 -0.80
CA LEU A 18 0.83 -2.80 -2.12
C LEU A 18 2.17 -2.09 -1.97
N GLU A 19 3.27 -2.79 -2.27
CA GLU A 19 4.59 -2.21 -2.37
C GLU A 19 4.64 -1.33 -3.62
N LEU A 20 4.39 -0.06 -3.38
CA LEU A 20 4.55 1.01 -4.35
C LEU A 20 5.89 1.69 -4.12
N SER A 21 6.52 2.06 -5.22
CA SER A 21 7.74 2.85 -5.27
C SER A 21 7.49 4.13 -6.05
N GLU A 22 8.35 5.12 -5.83
CA GLU A 22 8.34 6.35 -6.61
C GLU A 22 8.47 6.06 -8.12
N GLY A 23 7.66 6.75 -8.93
CA GLY A 23 7.56 6.53 -10.36
C GLY A 23 6.61 5.43 -10.78
N ASP A 24 6.08 4.61 -9.86
CA ASP A 24 5.11 3.57 -10.21
C ASP A 24 3.79 4.17 -10.73
N GLY A 25 3.22 3.50 -11.73
CA GLY A 25 1.87 3.76 -12.20
C GLY A 25 0.87 3.11 -11.27
N VAL A 26 -0.17 3.86 -10.89
CA VAL A 26 -1.26 3.35 -10.06
C VAL A 26 -2.60 3.77 -10.61
N ARG A 27 -3.62 2.97 -10.33
CA ARG A 27 -5.01 3.28 -10.66
C ARG A 27 -5.84 3.28 -9.39
N HIS A 28 -6.49 4.41 -9.13
CA HIS A 28 -7.48 4.53 -8.08
C HIS A 28 -8.88 4.55 -8.69
N GLN A 29 -9.84 3.84 -8.10
CA GLN A 29 -11.19 3.71 -8.66
C GLN A 29 -11.89 5.06 -8.89
N VAL A 30 -11.68 6.03 -7.99
CA VAL A 30 -12.33 7.35 -8.06
C VAL A 30 -11.51 8.39 -8.83
N PHE A 31 -10.18 8.34 -8.70
CA PHE A 31 -9.29 9.39 -9.23
C PHE A 31 -8.72 9.02 -10.60
N GLY A 32 -8.80 7.75 -10.98
CA GLY A 32 -8.24 7.20 -12.21
C GLY A 32 -6.77 6.89 -12.05
N GLU A 33 -6.05 6.99 -13.16
CA GLU A 33 -4.62 6.70 -13.22
C GLU A 33 -3.78 7.85 -12.67
N GLY A 34 -2.74 7.50 -11.92
CA GLY A 34 -1.78 8.41 -11.34
C GLY A 34 -0.39 7.81 -11.28
N THR A 35 0.58 8.64 -10.90
CA THR A 35 1.98 8.24 -10.74
C THR A 35 2.40 8.52 -9.31
N VAL A 36 3.02 7.54 -8.67
CA VAL A 36 3.57 7.70 -7.33
C VAL A 36 4.72 8.70 -7.39
N LEU A 37 4.65 9.74 -6.58
CA LEU A 37 5.71 10.74 -6.43
C LEU A 37 6.63 10.40 -5.27
N ASP A 38 6.07 9.88 -4.17
CA ASP A 38 6.76 9.65 -2.90
C ASP A 38 6.01 8.57 -2.10
N VAL A 39 6.72 7.76 -1.32
CA VAL A 39 6.14 6.72 -0.45
C VAL A 39 6.77 6.78 0.94
N GLU A 40 5.95 7.12 1.94
CA GLU A 40 6.31 7.18 3.35
C GLU A 40 5.58 6.07 4.11
N GLY A 41 6.24 4.91 4.24
CA GLY A 41 5.69 3.74 4.93
C GLY A 41 4.40 3.25 4.27
N GLU A 42 3.26 3.45 4.94
CA GLU A 42 1.94 3.06 4.42
C GLU A 42 1.23 4.20 3.66
N THR A 43 1.86 5.36 3.52
CA THR A 43 1.26 6.52 2.86
C THR A 43 2.03 6.88 1.61
N ALA A 44 1.36 6.93 0.46
CA ALA A 44 1.97 7.38 -0.79
C ALA A 44 1.38 8.72 -1.25
N THR A 45 2.24 9.57 -1.79
CA THR A 45 1.82 10.74 -2.56
C THR A 45 1.72 10.35 -4.02
N ILE A 46 0.52 10.41 -4.58
CA ILE A 46 0.22 10.04 -5.97
C ILE A 46 -0.24 11.27 -6.74
N TYR A 47 0.37 11.54 -7.89
CA TYR A 47 -0.08 12.55 -8.84
C TYR A 47 -1.10 11.98 -9.82
N PHE A 48 -2.34 12.41 -9.69
CA PHE A 48 -3.41 12.08 -10.62
C PHE A 48 -3.54 13.17 -11.68
N LYS A 49 -3.38 12.84 -12.97
CA LYS A 49 -3.42 13.82 -14.07
C LYS A 49 -4.67 14.71 -14.07
N LYS A 50 -5.81 14.20 -13.57
CA LYS A 50 -7.10 14.91 -13.52
C LYS A 50 -7.36 15.67 -12.22
N ARG A 51 -6.59 15.43 -11.15
CA ARG A 51 -6.90 15.90 -9.79
C ARG A 51 -5.70 16.49 -9.02
N GLY A 52 -4.50 16.44 -9.60
CA GLY A 52 -3.25 16.87 -8.94
C GLY A 52 -2.69 15.80 -8.00
N SER A 53 -1.78 16.21 -7.11
CA SER A 53 -1.22 15.32 -6.08
C SER A 53 -2.21 15.05 -4.95
N LYS A 54 -2.28 13.79 -4.54
CA LYS A 54 -3.12 13.29 -3.45
C LYS A 54 -2.28 12.36 -2.59
N ARG A 55 -2.37 12.54 -1.28
CA ARG A 55 -1.74 11.67 -0.30
C ARG A 55 -2.75 10.61 0.13
N ILE A 56 -2.42 9.33 -0.06
CA ILE A 56 -3.32 8.20 0.12
C ILE A 56 -2.62 7.14 0.96
N ASN A 57 -3.35 6.56 1.92
CA ASN A 57 -2.85 5.45 2.70
C ASN A 57 -3.09 4.12 1.95
N LEU A 58 -2.00 3.42 1.63
CA LEU A 58 -1.96 2.18 0.87
C LEU A 58 -2.60 0.99 1.58
N ALA A 59 -2.66 1.01 2.92
CA ALA A 59 -3.28 -0.06 3.71
C ALA A 59 -4.82 -0.04 3.61
N PHE A 60 -5.42 1.11 3.32
CA PHE A 60 -6.89 1.28 3.28
C PHE A 60 -7.45 1.65 1.92
N ALA A 61 -6.61 2.07 0.98
CA ALA A 61 -7.08 2.60 -0.29
C ALA A 61 -7.22 1.49 -1.35
N PRO A 62 -8.34 1.46 -2.09
CA PRO A 62 -8.53 0.57 -3.23
C PRO A 62 -7.71 1.07 -4.43
N LEU A 63 -6.41 0.82 -4.37
CA LEU A 63 -5.42 1.16 -5.38
C LEU A 63 -4.95 -0.12 -6.06
N GLU A 64 -4.78 -0.05 -7.37
CA GLU A 64 -4.15 -1.11 -8.16
C GLU A 64 -2.84 -0.57 -8.76
N LYS A 65 -1.75 -1.32 -8.65
CA LYS A 65 -0.50 -1.02 -9.35
C LYS A 65 -0.64 -1.42 -10.83
N LEU A 66 -0.16 -0.57 -11.73
CA LEU A 66 -0.17 -0.78 -13.18
C LEU A 66 1.15 -1.35 -13.69
#